data_AF-A0A0V0WFV8-F1
#
_entry.id   AF-A0A0V0WFV8-F1
#
_cell.length_a   1.000
_cell.length_b   1.000
_cell.length_c   1.000
_cell.angle_alpha   90.00
_cell.angle_beta   90.00
_cell.angle_gamma   90.00
#
_symmetry.space_group_name_H-M   'P 1'
#
loop_
_entity.id
_entity.type
_entity.pdbx_description
1 polymer ?
#
loop_
_entity_poly.entity_id
_entity_poly.type
_entity_poly.pdbx_seq_one_letter_code
_entity_poly.pdbx_strand_id
1 'polypeptide(L)'
;MDQKAIDIYTEERETVCADITEFKIKVENKERELVAQERKSTESMPISQAGILNVRLPKMEIKKFNGDYYDWQRFHDEFEATINSKFVAD
;
A
#
# COMPACT_ATOMS: atom_id res chain seq x y z
N MET A 1 23.17 -24.04 -35.78
CA MET A 1 23.00 -23.31 -34.51
C MET A 1 24.34 -23.33 -33.80
N ASP A 2 24.74 -22.22 -33.21
CA ASP A 2 25.99 -22.11 -32.42
C ASP A 2 25.73 -22.62 -31.00
N GLN A 3 26.36 -23.73 -30.63
CA GLN A 3 26.21 -24.34 -29.30
C GLN A 3 26.57 -23.35 -28.18
N LYS A 4 27.57 -22.51 -28.40
CA LYS A 4 28.01 -21.51 -27.41
C LYS A 4 26.93 -20.48 -27.13
N ALA A 5 26.18 -20.07 -28.15
CA ALA A 5 25.08 -19.13 -27.98
C ALA A 5 23.90 -19.74 -27.22
N ILE A 6 23.67 -21.05 -27.38
CA ILE A 6 22.63 -21.79 -26.65
C ILE A 6 23.02 -21.90 -25.16
N ASP A 7 24.28 -22.21 -24.87
CA ASP A 7 24.77 -22.37 -23.50
C ASP A 7 24.70 -21.04 -22.72
N ILE A 8 25.11 -19.93 -23.34
CA ILE A 8 25.02 -18.58 -22.76
C ILE A 8 23.56 -18.23 -22.43
N TYR A 9 22.64 -18.41 -23.38
CA TYR A 9 21.23 -18.10 -23.16
C TYR A 9 20.60 -18.97 -22.08
N THR A 10 21.09 -20.20 -21.91
CA THR A 10 20.62 -21.10 -20.85
C THR A 10 21.07 -20.61 -19.48
N GLU A 11 22.34 -20.24 -19.33
CA GLU A 11 22.90 -19.66 -18.09
C GLU A 11 22.22 -18.34 -17.71
N GLU A 12 21.98 -17.46 -18.68
CA GLU A 12 21.24 -16.20 -18.45
C GLU A 12 19.82 -16.46 -17.97
N ARG A 13 19.13 -17.45 -18.55
CA ARG A 13 17.78 -17.83 -18.13
C ARG A 13 17.73 -18.44 -16.74
N GLU A 14 18.71 -19.27 -16.38
CA GLU A 14 18.81 -19.84 -15.03
C GLU A 14 19.06 -18.74 -13.99
N THR A 15 19.93 -17.80 -14.30
CA THR A 15 20.21 -16.63 -13.46
C THR A 15 18.94 -15.79 -13.23
N VAL A 16 18.23 -15.44 -14.31
CA VAL A 16 16.96 -14.68 -14.22
C VAL A 16 15.91 -15.44 -13.41
N CYS A 17 15.84 -16.76 -13.53
CA CYS A 17 14.92 -17.58 -12.76
C CYS A 17 15.24 -17.55 -11.25
N ALA A 18 16.52 -17.56 -10.89
CA ALA A 18 16.97 -17.41 -9.52
C ALA A 18 16.58 -16.04 -8.94
N ASP A 19 16.85 -14.96 -9.68
CA ASP A 19 16.55 -13.59 -9.27
C ASP A 19 15.04 -13.36 -9.05
N ILE A 20 14.21 -13.89 -9.95
CA ILE A 20 12.74 -13.82 -9.83
C ILE A 20 12.26 -14.53 -8.56
N THR A 21 12.86 -15.68 -8.25
CA THR A 21 12.51 -16.48 -7.07
C THR A 21 12.90 -15.74 -5.80
N GLU A 22 14.12 -15.20 -5.73
CA GLU A 22 14.57 -14.40 -4.59
C GLU A 22 13.68 -13.18 -4.38
N PHE A 23 13.37 -12.45 -5.46
CA PHE A 23 12.51 -11.27 -5.38
C PHE A 23 11.11 -11.61 -4.86
N LYS A 24 10.53 -12.72 -5.34
CA LYS A 24 9.21 -13.19 -4.89
C LYS A 24 9.21 -13.52 -3.40
N ILE A 25 10.24 -14.23 -2.90
CA ILE A 25 10.39 -14.53 -1.48
C ILE A 25 10.51 -13.25 -0.65
N LYS A 26 11.30 -12.27 -1.12
CA LYS A 26 11.50 -11.00 -0.42
C LYS A 26 10.21 -10.19 -0.29
N VAL A 27 9.40 -10.15 -1.35
CA VAL A 27 8.08 -9.50 -1.34
C VAL A 27 7.16 -10.18 -0.33
N GLU A 28 7.03 -11.51 -0.38
CA GLU A 28 6.16 -12.25 0.53
C GLU A 28 6.56 -12.08 2.00
N ASN A 29 7.87 -12.05 2.28
CA ASN A 29 8.38 -11.79 3.64
C ASN A 29 8.05 -10.37 4.11
N LYS A 30 8.16 -9.38 3.23
CA LYS A 30 7.81 -7.99 3.53
C LYS A 30 6.31 -7.85 3.83
N GLU A 31 5.45 -8.50 3.05
CA GLU A 31 4.01 -8.53 3.30
C GLU A 31 3.68 -9.15 4.66
N ARG A 32 4.31 -10.28 5.00
CA ARG A 32 4.14 -10.91 6.31
C ARG A 32 4.60 -10.01 7.47
N GLU A 33 5.71 -9.30 7.31
CA GLU A 33 6.21 -8.34 8.30
C GLU A 33 5.23 -7.17 8.52
N LEU A 34 4.69 -6.61 7.43
CA LEU A 34 3.70 -5.52 7.50
C LEU A 34 2.40 -5.98 8.19
N VAL A 35 1.89 -7.16 7.85
CA VAL A 35 0.71 -7.74 8.50
C VAL A 35 0.96 -7.99 9.99
N ALA A 36 2.15 -8.47 10.37
CA ALA A 36 2.51 -8.64 11.78
C ALA A 36 2.66 -7.29 12.51
N GLN A 37 3.13 -6.26 11.81
CA GLN A 37 3.24 -4.90 12.35
C GLN A 37 1.88 -4.23 12.58
N GLU A 38 0.91 -4.47 11.73
CA GLU A 38 -0.45 -3.96 11.93
C GLU A 38 -1.08 -4.56 13.18
N ARG A 39 -0.90 -5.87 13.42
CA ARG A 39 -1.46 -6.56 14.60
C ARG A 39 -0.88 -6.10 15.95
N LYS A 40 0.38 -5.67 15.99
CA LYS A 40 1.00 -5.12 17.22
C LYS A 40 0.60 -3.66 17.48
N SER A 41 0.19 -2.92 16.45
CA SER A 41 -0.27 -1.53 16.61
C SER A 41 -1.74 -1.44 17.06
N THR A 42 -2.48 -2.56 17.00
CA THR A 42 -3.86 -2.72 17.48
C THR A 42 -3.92 -3.26 18.92
N GLU A 43 -2.84 -3.15 19.70
CA GLU A 43 -2.94 -3.27 21.15
C GLU A 43 -3.53 -1.95 21.68
N SER A 44 -4.87 -1.85 21.62
CA SER A 44 -5.61 -0.67 22.01
C SER A 44 -5.31 -0.32 23.47
N MET A 45 -4.79 0.88 23.71
CA MET A 45 -4.84 1.49 25.04
C MET A 45 -6.26 1.36 25.59
N PRO A 46 -6.46 0.95 26.85
CA PRO A 46 -7.79 0.90 27.43
C PRO A 46 -8.36 2.32 27.40
N ILE A 47 -9.40 2.50 26.59
CA ILE A 47 -10.12 3.76 26.51
C ILE A 47 -10.71 4.00 27.89
N SER A 48 -10.10 4.90 28.65
CA SER A 48 -10.65 5.36 29.91
C SER A 48 -12.03 5.92 29.60
N GLN A 49 -13.07 5.31 30.16
CA GLN A 49 -14.47 5.66 29.95
C GLN A 49 -14.78 7.01 30.64
N ALA A 50 -14.09 8.08 30.24
CA ALA A 50 -14.56 9.44 30.42
C ALA A 50 -15.77 9.59 29.50
N GLY A 51 -16.90 10.01 30.07
CA GLY A 51 -18.23 9.91 29.48
C GLY A 51 -18.23 10.16 27.97
N ILE A 52 -18.88 9.24 27.24
CA ILE A 52 -19.03 9.28 25.78
C ILE A 52 -19.53 10.67 25.40
N LEU A 53 -18.61 11.55 25.04
CA LEU A 53 -18.93 12.82 24.43
C LEU A 53 -19.58 12.43 23.10
N ASN A 54 -20.79 12.90 22.85
CA ASN A 54 -21.43 12.79 21.54
C ASN A 54 -20.65 13.66 20.55
N VAL A 55 -19.41 13.27 20.24
CA VAL A 55 -18.53 13.92 19.28
C VAL A 55 -19.07 13.56 17.91
N ARG A 56 -19.93 14.43 17.40
CA ARG A 56 -20.41 14.33 16.03
C ARG A 56 -19.30 14.87 15.14
N LEU A 57 -18.60 13.97 14.47
CA LEU A 57 -17.63 14.35 13.44
C LEU A 57 -18.33 15.22 12.37
N PRO A 58 -17.65 16.25 11.85
CA PRO A 58 -18.14 16.98 10.69
C PRO A 58 -18.48 15.99 9.57
N LYS A 59 -19.69 16.08 9.02
CA LYS A 59 -20.03 15.32 7.82
C LYS A 59 -19.19 15.86 6.67
N MET A 60 -18.41 14.99 6.04
CA MET A 60 -17.58 15.33 4.89
C MET A 60 -18.13 14.65 3.64
N GLU A 61 -18.28 15.41 2.57
CA GLU A 61 -18.69 14.89 1.26
C GLU A 61 -17.43 14.65 0.43
N ILE A 62 -17.10 13.37 0.27
CA ILE A 62 -16.02 12.92 -0.60
C ILE A 62 -16.64 12.57 -1.95
N LYS A 63 -16.12 13.16 -3.03
CA LYS A 63 -16.53 12.79 -4.39
C LYS A 63 -16.29 11.30 -4.60
N LYS A 64 -17.17 10.63 -5.35
CA LYS A 64 -16.94 9.23 -5.73
C LYS A 64 -16.04 9.19 -6.96
N PHE A 65 -15.11 8.23 -6.98
CA PHE A 65 -14.34 7.93 -8.18
C PHE A 65 -15.28 7.34 -9.25
N ASN A 66 -15.16 7.84 -10.47
CA ASN A 66 -16.00 7.46 -11.62
C ASN A 66 -15.52 6.17 -12.31
N GLY A 67 -14.35 5.64 -11.94
CA GLY A 67 -13.77 4.43 -12.54
C GLY A 67 -12.89 4.71 -13.77
N ASP A 68 -12.71 5.97 -14.17
CA ASP A 68 -11.81 6.31 -15.27
C ASP A 68 -10.35 6.28 -14.80
N TYR A 69 -9.60 5.30 -15.32
CA TYR A 69 -8.18 5.12 -15.00
C TYR A 69 -7.35 6.37 -15.26
N TYR A 70 -7.63 7.13 -16.32
CA TYR A 70 -6.88 8.34 -16.65
C TYR A 70 -7.19 9.51 -15.69
N ASP A 71 -8.31 9.42 -14.96
CA ASP A 71 -8.75 10.38 -13.95
C ASP A 71 -8.26 10.01 -12.53
N TRP A 72 -7.66 8.84 -12.35
CA TRP A 72 -7.28 8.35 -11.03
C TRP A 72 -6.37 9.34 -10.28
N GLN A 73 -5.35 9.88 -10.95
CA GLN A 73 -4.40 10.79 -10.32
C GLN A 73 -5.09 12.08 -9.84
N ARG A 74 -5.93 12.68 -10.69
CA ARG A 74 -6.67 13.90 -10.35
C ARG A 74 -7.63 13.66 -9.19
N PHE A 75 -8.35 12.54 -9.21
CA PHE A 75 -9.20 12.12 -8.10
C PHE A 75 -8.42 11.99 -6.79
N HIS A 76 -7.26 11.34 -6.83
CA HIS A 76 -6.40 11.13 -5.67
C HIS A 76 -5.91 12.47 -5.09
N ASP A 77 -5.44 13.39 -5.94
CA ASP A 77 -4.96 14.71 -5.53
C ASP A 77 -6.10 15.55 -4.90
N GLU A 78 -7.30 15.53 -5.49
CA GLU A 78 -8.49 16.21 -4.95
C GLU A 78 -8.93 15.62 -3.59
N PHE A 79 -8.86 14.29 -3.45
CA PHE A 79 -9.15 13.60 -2.21
C PHE A 79 -8.17 14.02 -1.11
N GLU A 80 -6.87 13.95 -1.40
CA GLU A 80 -5.81 14.31 -0.45
C GLU A 80 -5.90 15.78 -0.02
N ALA A 81 -6.14 16.70 -0.96
CA ALA A 81 -6.36 18.11 -0.66
C ALA A 81 -7.58 18.33 0.27
N THR A 82 -8.66 17.58 0.06
CA THR A 82 -9.88 17.69 0.88
C THR A 82 -9.64 17.22 2.32
N ILE A 83 -8.87 16.14 2.52
CA ILE A 83 -8.49 15.65 3.84
C ILE A 83 -7.56 16.65 4.53
N ASN A 84 -6.48 17.06 3.85
CA ASN A 84 -5.43 17.90 4.45
C ASN A 84 -5.90 19.33 4.73
N SER A 85 -6.84 19.88 3.93
CA SER A 85 -7.43 21.19 4.18
C SER A 85 -8.20 21.29 5.50
N LYS A 86 -8.57 20.17 6.15
CA LYS A 86 -9.35 20.16 7.39
C LYS A 86 -8.54 19.86 8.65
N PHE A 87 -7.29 19.43 8.51
CA PHE A 87 -6.35 19.23 9.63
C PHE A 87 -5.41 20.43 9.83
N VAL A 88 -5.46 21.44 8.94
CA VAL A 88 -4.79 22.73 9.11
C VAL A 88 -5.85 23.81 9.35
N ALA A 89 -6.43 23.81 10.54
CA ALA A 89 -7.18 24.95 11.08
C ALA A 89 -7.01 24.93 12.60
N ASP A 90 -6.08 25.78 13.06
CA ASP A 90 -5.71 26.19 14.43
C ASP A 90 -5.39 25.12 15.50
#